data_AF-A0A0C1ZCK1-F1
#
_entry.id   AF-A0A0C1ZCK1-F1
#
_cell.length_a   1.000
_cell.length_b   1.000
_cell.length_c   1.000
_cell.angle_alpha   90.00
_cell.angle_beta   90.00
_cell.angle_gamma   90.00
#
_symmetry.space_group_name_H-M   'P 1'
#
loop_
_entity.id
_entity.type
_entity.pdbx_description
1 polymer ?
#
loop_
_entity_poly.entity_id
_entity_poly.type
_entity_poly.pdbx_seq_one_letter_code
_entity_poly.pdbx_strand_id
1 'polypeptide(L)' 'MLLTACGKKPTEAQCDEFADHFVKLLEESREKPDSRIKKLANDQRDKVIEACVSEGSVAEVECVMAQTSIAAVEANCK' A
#
# COMPACT_ATOMS: atom_id res chain seq x y z
N MET A 1 -18.09 4.27 -22.32
CA MET A 1 -16.75 4.52 -22.88
C MET A 1 -15.75 3.90 -21.91
N LEU A 2 -15.13 2.77 -22.28
CA LEU A 2 -14.07 2.11 -21.51
C LEU A 2 -12.79 2.93 -21.67
N LEU A 3 -12.62 3.94 -20.81
CA LEU A 3 -11.39 4.72 -20.77
C LEU A 3 -10.35 3.97 -19.93
N THR A 4 -9.30 3.55 -20.63
CA THR A 4 -7.90 3.51 -20.16
C THR A 4 -7.50 2.48 -19.12
N ALA A 5 -7.41 1.21 -19.52
CA ALA A 5 -6.48 0.24 -18.90
C ALA A 5 -5.01 0.46 -19.36
N CYS A 6 -4.61 1.72 -19.58
CA CYS A 6 -3.20 2.11 -19.65
C CYS A 6 -2.78 2.71 -18.30
N GLY A 7 -3.09 2.01 -17.21
CA GLY A 7 -2.45 2.29 -15.93
C GLY A 7 -0.97 1.95 -16.06
N LYS A 8 -0.08 2.94 -15.88
CA LYS A 8 1.34 2.63 -15.81
C LYS A 8 1.56 1.68 -14.64
N LYS A 9 2.36 0.64 -14.86
CA LYS A 9 2.85 -0.19 -13.76
C LYS A 9 3.74 0.64 -12.85
N PRO A 10 3.59 0.53 -11.52
CA PRO A 10 4.51 1.16 -10.60
C PRO A 10 5.90 0.52 -10.71
N THR A 11 6.93 1.32 -10.45
CA THR A 11 8.29 0.80 -10.35
C THR A 11 8.49 0.09 -9.01
N GLU A 12 9.53 -0.75 -8.93
CA GLU A 12 9.89 -1.44 -7.70
C GLU A 12 10.14 -0.46 -6.54
N ALA A 13 10.81 0.66 -6.81
CA ALA A 13 11.02 1.74 -5.84
C ALA A 13 9.70 2.37 -5.36
N GLN A 14 8.72 2.58 -6.25
CA GLN A 14 7.40 3.09 -5.85
C GLN A 14 6.64 2.09 -4.98
N CYS A 15 6.81 0.79 -5.27
CA CYS A 15 6.20 -0.27 -4.48
C CYS A 15 6.87 -0.46 -3.11
N ASP A 16 8.19 -0.26 -3.01
CA ASP A 16 8.91 -0.22 -1.73
C ASP A 16 8.37 0.92 -0.85
N GLU A 17 8.29 2.14 -1.39
CA GLU A 17 7.75 3.30 -0.66
C GLU A 17 6.29 3.09 -0.24
N PHE A 18 5.48 2.53 -1.13
CA PHE A 18 4.10 2.14 -0.84
C PHE A 18 4.00 1.13 0.30
N ALA A 19 4.82 0.08 0.28
CA ALA A 19 4.80 -0.95 1.30
C ALA A 19 5.23 -0.40 2.66
N ASP A 20 6.25 0.47 2.70
CA ASP A 20 6.68 1.15 3.93
C ASP A 20 5.57 2.07 4.48
N HIS A 21 4.92 2.84 3.62
CA HIS A 21 3.80 3.69 4.01
C HIS A 21 2.62 2.86 4.53
N PHE A 22 2.27 1.77 3.84
CA PHE A 22 1.19 0.89 4.25
C PHE A 22 1.46 0.23 5.62
N VAL A 23 2.68 -0.25 5.85
CA VAL A 23 3.11 -0.80 7.15
C VAL A 23 2.99 0.27 8.24
N LYS A 24 3.41 1.51 7.96
CA LYS A 24 3.29 2.62 8.89
C LYS A 24 1.83 2.92 9.24
N LEU A 25 0.93 2.95 8.25
CA LEU A 25 -0.51 3.13 8.49
C LEU A 25 -1.10 2.01 9.37
N LEU A 26 -0.64 0.76 9.18
CA LEU A 26 -1.05 -0.37 10.01
C LEU A 26 -0.55 -0.25 11.46
N GLU A 27 0.68 0.22 11.65
CA GLU A 27 1.23 0.48 12.98
C GLU A 27 0.49 1.62 13.69
N GLU A 28 0.24 2.73 12.99
CA GLU A 28 -0.44 3.91 13.52
C GLU A 28 -1.94 3.68 13.77
N SER A 29 -2.58 2.79 12.99
CA SER A 29 -3.97 2.40 13.23
C SER A 29 -4.16 1.64 14.55
N ARG A 30 -3.10 1.26 15.26
CA ARG A 30 -3.19 0.51 16.52
C ARG A 30 -2.58 1.27 17.70
N GLU A 31 -3.38 1.40 18.74
CA GLU A 31 -3.02 2.08 20.00
C GLU A 31 -1.84 1.41 20.75
N LYS A 32 -1.57 0.12 20.47
CA LYS A 32 -0.42 -0.65 21.00
C LYS A 32 0.11 -1.63 19.95
N PRO A 33 1.17 -1.28 19.19
CA PRO A 33 1.80 -2.22 18.28
C PRO A 33 2.55 -3.31 19.06
N ASP A 34 1.97 -4.51 19.13
CA ASP A 34 2.70 -5.70 19.60
C ASP A 34 3.84 -6.02 18.62
N SER A 35 4.99 -6.43 19.14
CA SER A 35 6.10 -7.04 18.40
C SER A 35 5.68 -8.09 17.35
N ARG A 36 4.60 -8.85 17.60
CA ARG A 36 4.02 -9.80 16.64
C ARG A 36 3.44 -9.11 15.41
N ILE A 37 2.88 -7.92 15.58
CA ILE A 37 2.29 -7.14 14.50
C ILE A 37 3.36 -6.47 13.66
N LYS A 38 4.43 -5.96 14.29
CA LYS A 38 5.60 -5.48 13.54
C LYS A 38 6.19 -6.58 12.66
N LYS A 39 6.28 -7.80 13.20
CA LYS A 39 6.74 -8.95 12.43
C LYS A 39 5.80 -9.30 11.29
N LEU A 40 4.49 -9.34 11.56
CA LEU A 40 3.48 -9.60 10.53
C LEU A 40 3.44 -8.51 9.44
N ALA A 41 3.63 -7.24 9.79
CA ALA A 41 3.64 -6.13 8.86
C ALA A 41 4.88 -6.18 7.96
N ASN A 42 6.05 -6.50 8.52
CA ASN A 42 7.26 -6.75 7.75
C ASN A 42 7.16 -8.00 6.87
N ASP A 43 6.57 -9.09 7.36
CA ASP A 43 6.33 -10.31 6.56
C ASP A 43 5.30 -10.06 5.44
N GLN A 44 4.42 -9.06 5.59
CA GLN A 44 3.50 -8.62 4.54
C GLN A 44 4.16 -7.64 3.57
N ARG A 45 5.20 -6.91 3.96
CA ARG A 45 5.90 -5.93 3.12
C ARG A 45 6.31 -6.54 1.78
N ASP A 46 6.99 -7.68 1.80
CA ASP A 46 7.46 -8.35 0.57
C ASP A 46 6.29 -8.78 -0.33
N LYS A 47 5.19 -9.26 0.27
CA LYS A 47 3.97 -9.63 -0.48
C LYS A 47 3.26 -8.41 -1.05
N VAL A 48 3.28 -7.29 -0.34
CA VAL A 48 2.69 -6.02 -0.78
C VAL A 48 3.50 -5.46 -1.95
N ILE A 49 4.83 -5.56 -1.91
CA ILE A 49 5.70 -5.17 -3.03
C ILE A 49 5.44 -6.07 -4.24
N GLU A 50 5.40 -7.39 -4.03
CA GLU A 50 5.14 -8.36 -5.09
C GLU A 50 3.77 -8.10 -5.76
N ALA A 51 2.71 -7.90 -4.97
CA ALA A 51 1.37 -7.55 -5.46
C ALA A 51 1.36 -6.19 -6.19
N CYS A 52 2.07 -5.19 -5.66
CA CYS A 52 2.15 -3.86 -6.25
C CYS A 52 2.81 -3.88 -7.65
N VAL A 53 3.91 -4.62 -7.82
CA VAL A 53 4.61 -4.71 -9.12
C VAL A 53 3.85 -5.63 -10.11
N SER A 54 3.20 -6.68 -9.62
CA SER A 54 2.52 -7.67 -10.45
C SER A 54 1.12 -7.23 -10.89
N GLU A 55 0.33 -6.67 -9.99
CA GLU A 55 -1.11 -6.42 -10.18
C GLU A 55 -1.49 -4.95 -10.00
N GLY A 56 -0.67 -4.15 -9.31
CA GLY A 56 -0.97 -2.76 -9.01
C GLY A 56 -0.75 -1.78 -10.17
N SER A 57 -1.26 -0.56 -9.96
CA SER A 57 -1.08 0.60 -10.84
C SER A 57 -0.46 1.79 -10.11
N VAL A 58 0.21 2.67 -10.86
CA VAL A 58 0.73 3.94 -10.31
C VAL A 58 -0.38 4.75 -9.64
N ALA A 59 -1.60 4.74 -10.19
CA ALA A 59 -2.73 5.49 -9.64
C ALA A 59 -3.17 4.97 -8.27
N GLU A 60 -3.19 3.65 -8.07
CA GLU A 60 -3.50 3.05 -6.76
C GLU A 60 -2.41 3.38 -5.74
N VAL A 61 -1.13 3.25 -6.14
CA VAL A 61 0.01 3.61 -5.28
C VAL A 61 -0.09 5.09 -4.86
N GLU A 62 -0.29 6.00 -5.81
CA GLU A 62 -0.45 7.43 -5.53
C GLU A 62 -1.66 7.71 -4.63
N CYS A 63 -2.78 7.01 -4.84
CA CYS A 63 -3.96 7.15 -4.00
C CYS A 63 -3.66 6.79 -2.54
N VAL A 64 -3.03 5.64 -2.29
CA VAL A 64 -2.70 5.19 -0.93
C VAL A 64 -1.68 6.09 -0.28
N MET A 65 -0.66 6.53 -1.02
CA MET A 65 0.36 7.46 -0.54
C MET A 65 -0.24 8.83 -0.12
N ALA A 66 -1.38 9.22 -0.69
CA ALA A 66 -2.10 10.43 -0.31
C ALA A 66 -2.96 10.26 0.97
N GLN A 67 -3.16 9.04 1.47
CA GLN A 67 -3.97 8.79 2.66
C GLN A 67 -3.14 8.73 3.95
N THR A 68 -3.79 9.08 5.06
CA THR A 68 -3.18 9.12 6.40
C THR A 68 -3.71 8.04 7.34
N SER A 69 -4.60 7.16 6.87
CA SER A 69 -5.11 6.03 7.66
C SER A 69 -5.60 4.90 6.75
N ILE A 70 -5.57 3.65 7.25
CA ILE A 70 -6.13 2.48 6.52
C ILE A 70 -7.61 2.70 6.17
N ALA A 71 -8.39 3.29 7.09
CA ALA A 71 -9.80 3.58 6.83
C ALA A 71 -10.00 4.58 5.67
N ALA A 72 -9.10 5.58 5.53
CA ALA A 72 -9.13 6.51 4.41
C ALA A 72 -8.72 5.83 3.09
N VAL A 73 -7.79 4.87 3.13
CA VAL A 73 -7.45 4.03 1.97
C VAL A 73 -8.67 3.27 1.49
N GLU A 74 -9.35 2.52 2.37
CA GLU A 74 -10.55 1.75 1.99
C GLU A 74 -11.71 2.63 1.49
N ALA A 75 -11.82 3.85 2.01
CA ALA A 75 -12.86 4.79 1.61
C ALA A 75 -12.58 5.47 0.26
N ASN A 76 -11.32 5.79 -0.03
CA ASN A 76 -10.94 6.69 -1.14
C ASN A 76 -10.23 5.98 -2.30
N CYS A 77 -9.60 4.83 -2.07
CA CYS A 77 -8.83 4.10 -3.07
C CYS A 77 -9.55 2.78 -3.41
N LYS A 78 -10.24 2.76 -4.56
CA LYS A 78 -11.02 1.62 -5.07
C LYS A 78 -10.76 1.38 -6.54
#